data_AF-A0AAE1Z5K7-F1
#
_entry.id   AF-A0AAE1Z5K7-F1
#
_cell.length_a   1.000
_cell.length_b   1.000
_cell.length_c   1.000
_cell.angle_alpha   90.00
_cell.angle_beta   90.00
_cell.angle_gamma   90.00
#
_symmetry.space_group_name_H-M   'P 1'
#
loop_
_entity.id
_entity.type
_entity.pdbx_description
1 polymer ?
#
loop_
_entity_poly.entity_id
_entity_poly.type
_entity_poly.pdbx_seq_one_letter_code
_entity_poly.pdbx_strand_id
1 'polypeptide(L)'
;MEPLCVKIEILLQLPESPNFKVRLSLDIKQGGGAKSQFYLIDIGSCWKNNGARCDGDVLTDVTRYSEMIVNPETPAWCSPSNIGNCPPYHITPNNTKILRNDTAHFPYGAYHYYCAPGNAQHLEKPYSTCDPYSNPQAQELLQLLPHPIWGDYGYPTVQGDGWIGKGRTWELDVGGLSSRLYFYQDPGSPPARRIWTSIDVGTEIFVSDQDQVAEWTLSDFDVILT
;
A
#
# COMPACT_ATOMS: atom_id res chain seq x y z
N MET A 1 22.62 29.91 39.35
CA MET A 1 23.18 29.20 38.19
C MET A 1 22.22 28.06 37.91
N GLU A 2 21.19 28.33 37.10
CA GLU A 2 20.21 27.31 36.71
C GLU A 2 20.83 26.44 35.62
N PRO A 3 20.65 25.11 35.65
CA PRO A 3 21.13 24.27 34.58
C PRO A 3 20.29 24.55 33.33
N LEU A 4 20.95 24.96 32.24
CA LEU A 4 20.38 24.94 30.91
C LEU A 4 20.03 23.49 30.57
N CYS A 5 18.75 23.14 30.67
CA CYS A 5 18.22 21.93 30.07
C CYS A 5 18.21 22.14 28.55
N VAL A 6 19.19 21.56 27.86
CA VAL A 6 19.18 21.51 26.40
C VAL A 6 18.04 20.57 26.00
N LYS A 7 16.93 21.13 25.53
CA LYS A 7 15.94 20.37 24.76
C LYS A 7 16.64 19.90 23.48
N ILE A 8 17.03 18.63 23.45
CA ILE A 8 17.33 17.95 22.19
C ILE A 8 15.98 17.59 21.60
N GLU A 9 15.45 18.45 20.72
CA GLU A 9 14.36 18.05 19.84
C GLU A 9 14.95 17.07 18.83
N ILE A 10 14.82 15.77 19.11
CA ILE A 10 14.98 14.74 18.09
C ILE A 10 13.82 14.97 17.11
N LEU A 11 14.10 15.64 15.99
CA LEU A 11 13.17 15.70 14.88
C LEU A 11 13.06 14.27 14.32
N LEU A 12 12.09 13.49 14.81
CA LEU A 12 11.76 12.20 14.23
C LEU A 12 11.15 12.47 12.85
N GLN A 13 11.99 12.49 11.82
CA GLN A 13 11.53 12.68 10.46
C GLN A 13 10.86 11.39 9.98
N LEU A 14 9.55 11.44 9.81
CA LEU A 14 8.78 10.33 9.23
C LEU A 14 8.98 10.28 7.71
N PRO A 15 8.94 9.10 7.09
CA PRO A 15 9.01 8.94 5.64
C PRO A 15 7.80 9.62 4.98
N GLU A 16 8.05 10.43 3.97
CA GLU A 16 7.03 11.17 3.23
C GLU A 16 7.22 10.95 1.72
N SER A 17 6.16 10.57 1.01
CA SER A 17 6.23 10.40 -0.44
C SER A 17 6.46 11.74 -1.14
N PRO A 18 7.29 11.78 -2.20
CA PRO A 18 7.97 10.66 -2.86
C PRO A 18 9.35 10.31 -2.28
N ASN A 19 9.76 10.92 -1.16
CA ASN A 19 11.15 11.12 -0.80
C ASN A 19 11.68 10.07 0.19
N PHE A 20 11.43 8.79 -0.08
CA PHE A 20 12.05 7.71 0.69
C PHE A 20 12.06 6.38 -0.06
N LYS A 21 13.05 5.56 0.27
CA LYS A 21 13.17 4.17 -0.15
C LYS A 21 13.16 3.24 1.06
N VAL A 22 12.89 1.96 0.82
CA VAL A 22 13.07 0.89 1.81
C VAL A 22 13.97 -0.17 1.21
N ARG A 23 15.04 -0.52 1.93
CA ARG A 23 15.87 -1.68 1.64
C ARG A 23 15.55 -2.76 2.66
N LEU A 24 15.42 -4.00 2.21
CA LEU A 24 15.20 -5.16 3.09
C LEU A 24 15.65 -6.45 2.43
N SER A 25 16.11 -7.41 3.22
CA SER A 25 16.36 -8.79 2.80
C SER A 25 15.24 -9.67 3.36
N LEU A 26 14.50 -10.34 2.47
CA LEU A 26 13.37 -11.18 2.83
C LEU A 26 13.58 -12.60 2.29
N ASP A 27 13.48 -13.58 3.17
CA ASP A 27 13.46 -15.01 2.83
C ASP A 27 12.21 -15.67 3.42
N ILE A 28 11.27 -16.04 2.57
CA ILE A 28 10.02 -16.68 2.95
C ILE A 28 10.22 -18.19 2.91
N LYS A 29 10.03 -18.87 4.04
CA LYS A 29 10.17 -20.32 4.15
C LYS A 29 8.81 -21.01 4.09
N GLN A 30 7.81 -20.42 4.72
CA GLN A 30 6.42 -20.86 4.71
C GLN A 30 5.51 -19.63 4.59
N GLY A 31 4.57 -19.65 3.64
CA GLY A 31 3.80 -18.47 3.26
C GLY A 31 2.50 -18.24 4.04
N GLY A 32 2.08 -19.17 4.91
CA GLY A 32 0.77 -19.11 5.58
C GLY A 32 -0.40 -19.67 4.78
N GLY A 33 -0.11 -20.49 3.75
CA GLY A 33 -1.13 -21.18 2.94
C GLY A 33 -1.49 -20.48 1.63
N ALA A 34 -2.34 -21.14 0.84
CA ALA A 34 -2.80 -20.67 -0.47
C ALA A 34 -3.53 -19.32 -0.43
N LYS A 35 -4.29 -19.09 0.65
CA LYS A 35 -5.12 -17.89 0.82
C LYS A 35 -4.41 -16.74 1.50
N SER A 36 -3.17 -16.92 1.96
CA SER A 36 -2.48 -15.85 2.69
C SER A 36 -2.17 -14.67 1.77
N GLN A 37 -2.14 -13.49 2.37
CA GLN A 37 -1.61 -12.30 1.72
C GLN A 37 -0.31 -11.96 2.42
N PHE A 38 0.81 -12.34 1.81
CA PHE A 38 2.13 -11.99 2.29
C PHE A 38 2.54 -10.66 1.68
N TYR A 39 2.67 -9.63 2.50
CA TYR A 39 3.06 -8.29 2.11
C TYR A 39 4.60 -8.19 2.10
N LEU A 40 5.18 -7.97 0.91
CA LEU A 40 6.58 -7.59 0.78
C LEU A 40 6.83 -6.22 1.42
N ILE A 41 5.87 -5.34 1.28
CA ILE A 41 5.81 -4.04 1.94
C ILE A 41 4.34 -3.65 2.07
N ASP A 42 3.94 -3.25 3.27
CA ASP A 42 2.68 -2.59 3.57
C ASP A 42 3.02 -1.24 4.22
N ILE A 43 2.42 -0.16 3.73
CA ILE A 43 2.60 1.17 4.30
C ILE A 43 1.26 1.73 4.75
N GLY A 44 1.20 2.13 6.02
CA GLY A 44 0.00 2.67 6.66
C GLY A 44 0.16 4.14 7.04
N SER A 45 -0.92 4.90 6.87
CA SER A 45 -1.01 6.30 7.29
C SER A 45 -2.47 6.73 7.50
N CYS A 46 -2.67 7.98 7.90
CA CYS A 46 -3.99 8.58 8.10
C CYS A 46 -4.03 10.02 7.58
N TRP A 47 -5.05 10.34 6.78
CA TRP A 47 -5.45 11.72 6.48
C TRP A 47 -6.96 11.80 6.21
N LYS A 48 -7.54 12.99 6.20
CA LYS A 48 -8.97 13.20 5.92
C LYS A 48 -9.21 13.30 4.41
N ASN A 49 -10.44 13.05 3.94
CA ASN A 49 -10.78 13.19 2.51
C ASN A 49 -10.57 14.61 1.96
N ASN A 50 -10.58 15.62 2.83
CA ASN A 50 -10.27 17.01 2.48
C ASN A 50 -8.76 17.35 2.48
N GLY A 51 -7.89 16.34 2.64
CA GLY A 51 -6.43 16.50 2.64
C GLY A 51 -5.80 16.94 3.96
N ALA A 52 -6.61 17.25 4.99
CA ALA A 52 -6.11 17.56 6.32
C ALA A 52 -5.50 16.33 7.00
N ARG A 53 -4.63 16.55 7.99
CA ARG A 53 -4.11 15.48 8.85
C ARG A 53 -5.23 14.91 9.70
N CYS A 54 -5.12 13.63 10.04
CA CYS A 54 -5.98 13.03 11.04
C CYS A 54 -5.76 13.64 12.42
N ASP A 55 -6.82 13.68 13.22
CA ASP A 55 -6.84 14.27 14.56
C ASP A 55 -7.50 13.37 15.61
N GLY A 56 -7.82 12.12 15.25
CA GLY A 56 -8.50 11.14 16.09
C GLY A 56 -10.02 11.13 15.93
N ASP A 57 -10.58 11.95 15.03
CA ASP A 57 -12.02 11.95 14.75
C ASP A 57 -12.43 10.74 13.92
N VAL A 58 -13.11 9.79 14.56
CA VAL A 58 -13.58 8.55 13.95
C VAL A 58 -14.51 8.73 12.74
N LEU A 59 -15.14 9.90 12.59
CA LEU A 59 -16.05 10.17 11.48
C LEU A 59 -15.34 10.69 10.24
N THR A 60 -14.27 11.47 10.42
CA THR A 60 -13.61 12.19 9.33
C THR A 60 -12.21 11.68 9.00
N ASP A 61 -11.55 11.02 9.95
CA ASP A 61 -10.28 10.34 9.73
C ASP A 61 -10.46 9.15 8.78
N VAL A 62 -9.43 8.93 7.95
CA VAL A 62 -9.38 7.79 7.05
C VAL A 62 -8.00 7.17 7.10
N THR A 63 -7.95 5.92 7.53
CA THR A 63 -6.72 5.11 7.53
C THR A 63 -6.48 4.57 6.12
N ARG A 64 -5.25 4.64 5.64
CA ARG A 64 -4.89 4.29 4.26
C ARG A 64 -3.70 3.37 4.20
N TYR A 65 -3.81 2.39 3.31
CA TYR A 65 -2.81 1.37 3.13
C TYR A 65 -2.45 1.18 1.65
N SER A 66 -1.19 0.81 1.42
CA SER A 66 -0.70 0.34 0.13
C SER A 66 0.12 -0.92 0.36
N GLU A 67 -0.35 -2.04 -0.19
CA GLU A 67 0.14 -3.37 0.14
C GLU A 67 0.64 -4.09 -1.11
N MET A 68 1.89 -4.55 -1.13
CA MET A 68 2.40 -5.39 -2.22
C MET A 68 2.35 -6.87 -1.82
N ILE A 69 1.40 -7.62 -2.39
CA ILE A 69 1.21 -9.04 -2.09
C ILE A 69 2.11 -9.89 -2.99
N VAL A 70 2.98 -10.73 -2.41
CA VAL A 70 3.92 -11.58 -3.18
C VAL A 70 3.53 -13.05 -3.26
N ASN A 71 2.45 -13.47 -2.61
CA ASN A 71 1.92 -14.82 -2.78
C ASN A 71 1.46 -15.00 -4.26
N PRO A 72 2.07 -15.92 -5.04
CA PRO A 72 1.74 -16.10 -6.45
C PRO A 72 0.33 -16.64 -6.69
N GLU A 73 -0.32 -17.21 -5.67
CA GLU A 73 -1.68 -17.73 -5.78
C GLU A 73 -2.74 -16.63 -5.63
N THR A 74 -2.36 -15.40 -5.23
CA THR A 74 -3.28 -14.27 -5.12
C THR A 74 -3.71 -13.80 -6.52
N PRO A 75 -5.00 -13.92 -6.89
CA PRO A 75 -5.48 -13.52 -8.20
C PRO A 75 -5.71 -12.01 -8.27
N ALA A 76 -5.68 -11.41 -9.46
CA ALA A 76 -6.17 -10.03 -9.63
C ALA A 76 -7.70 -10.01 -9.59
N TRP A 77 -8.32 -9.34 -8.61
CA TRP A 77 -9.77 -9.11 -8.61
C TRP A 77 -10.16 -7.87 -9.41
N CYS A 78 -9.25 -6.89 -9.51
CA CYS A 78 -9.33 -5.83 -10.49
C CYS A 78 -9.21 -6.41 -11.91
N SER A 79 -10.24 -6.19 -12.73
CA SER A 79 -10.29 -6.71 -14.10
C SER A 79 -11.22 -5.86 -14.99
N PRO A 80 -11.14 -5.98 -16.33
CA PRO A 80 -12.06 -5.29 -17.24
C PRO A 80 -13.54 -5.61 -16.97
N SER A 81 -13.84 -6.82 -16.48
CA SER A 81 -15.19 -7.25 -16.11
C SER A 81 -15.59 -6.91 -14.68
N ASN A 82 -14.65 -6.43 -13.84
CA ASN A 82 -14.89 -6.11 -12.44
C ASN A 82 -14.15 -4.83 -12.02
N ILE A 83 -14.44 -3.74 -12.75
CA ILE A 83 -13.78 -2.44 -12.57
C ILE A 83 -14.07 -1.77 -11.20
N GLY A 84 -15.06 -2.26 -10.45
CA GLY A 84 -15.35 -1.78 -9.09
C GLY A 84 -14.24 -2.10 -8.08
N ASN A 85 -13.42 -3.11 -8.38
CA ASN A 85 -12.25 -3.51 -7.61
C ASN A 85 -10.96 -2.80 -8.06
N CYS A 86 -11.05 -1.89 -9.03
CA CYS A 86 -9.92 -1.17 -9.59
C CYS A 86 -9.90 0.29 -9.13
N PRO A 87 -8.72 0.89 -8.90
CA PRO A 87 -8.65 2.33 -8.71
C PRO A 87 -9.15 3.05 -9.97
N PRO A 88 -9.76 4.25 -9.86
CA PRO A 88 -10.30 4.99 -11.01
C PRO A 88 -9.29 5.25 -12.13
N TYR A 89 -8.01 5.35 -11.80
CA TYR A 89 -6.93 5.52 -12.77
C TYR A 89 -5.59 5.06 -12.21
N HIS A 90 -4.66 4.84 -13.14
CA HIS A 90 -3.25 4.60 -12.89
C HIS A 90 -2.42 5.78 -13.42
N ILE A 91 -1.35 6.15 -12.72
CA ILE A 91 -0.38 7.15 -13.17
C ILE A 91 0.95 6.45 -13.45
N THR A 92 1.41 6.50 -14.70
CA THR A 92 2.69 5.91 -15.10
C THR A 92 3.88 6.73 -14.54
N PRO A 93 5.12 6.20 -14.56
CA PRO A 93 6.33 6.95 -14.19
C PRO A 93 6.48 8.28 -14.97
N ASN A 94 6.01 8.31 -16.21
CA ASN A 94 6.00 9.50 -17.09
C ASN A 94 4.78 10.41 -16.88
N ASN A 95 4.07 10.31 -15.75
CA ASN A 95 2.89 11.12 -15.41
C ASN A 95 1.71 10.98 -16.39
N THR A 96 1.63 9.87 -17.12
CA THR A 96 0.48 9.59 -17.97
C THR A 96 -0.65 8.99 -17.14
N LYS A 97 -1.83 9.62 -17.19
CA LYS A 97 -3.04 9.11 -16.53
C LYS A 97 -3.76 8.14 -17.44
N ILE A 98 -3.94 6.90 -16.99
CA ILE A 98 -4.69 5.86 -17.69
C ILE A 98 -5.95 5.56 -16.88
N LEU A 99 -7.12 5.79 -17.45
CA LEU A 99 -8.40 5.54 -16.77
C LEU A 99 -8.69 4.04 -16.73
N ARG A 100 -9.34 3.55 -15.67
CA ARG A 100 -9.73 2.13 -15.55
C ARG A 100 -10.73 1.63 -16.59
N ASN A 101 -11.31 2.53 -17.39
CA ASN A 101 -12.17 2.17 -18.52
C ASN A 101 -11.40 2.06 -19.85
N ASP A 102 -10.14 2.47 -19.88
CA ASP A 102 -9.24 2.20 -21.01
C ASP A 102 -8.71 0.77 -20.89
N THR A 103 -9.54 -0.18 -21.34
CA THR A 103 -9.27 -1.61 -21.19
C THR A 103 -8.03 -2.07 -21.96
N ALA A 104 -7.52 -1.28 -22.91
CA ALA A 104 -6.36 -1.61 -23.71
C ALA A 104 -5.05 -1.31 -22.98
N HIS A 105 -5.04 -0.33 -22.06
CA HIS A 105 -3.81 0.16 -21.45
C HIS A 105 -3.80 0.11 -19.92
N PHE A 106 -4.97 0.04 -19.27
CA PHE A 106 -5.01 0.00 -17.81
C PHE A 106 -4.38 -1.30 -17.28
N PRO A 107 -3.45 -1.24 -16.32
CA PRO A 107 -2.72 -2.42 -15.87
C PRO A 107 -3.51 -3.22 -14.83
N TYR A 108 -4.63 -3.83 -15.23
CA TYR A 108 -5.52 -4.56 -14.31
C TYR A 108 -4.78 -5.61 -13.47
N GLY A 109 -3.89 -6.39 -14.08
CA GLY A 109 -3.11 -7.44 -13.41
C GLY A 109 -2.10 -6.93 -12.38
N ALA A 110 -1.89 -5.61 -12.29
CA ALA A 110 -1.02 -4.99 -11.31
C ALA A 110 -1.73 -4.71 -9.97
N TYR A 111 -3.06 -4.81 -9.95
CA TYR A 111 -3.90 -4.55 -8.79
C TYR A 111 -4.63 -5.83 -8.38
N HIS A 112 -4.50 -6.22 -7.12
CA HIS A 112 -5.39 -7.21 -6.54
C HIS A 112 -6.77 -6.59 -6.33
N TYR A 113 -6.83 -5.53 -5.51
CA TYR A 113 -8.07 -4.92 -5.05
C TYR A 113 -7.86 -3.46 -4.65
N TYR A 114 -8.85 -2.62 -4.96
CA TYR A 114 -9.01 -1.28 -4.45
C TYR A 114 -10.36 -1.18 -3.73
N CYS A 115 -10.34 -0.63 -2.52
CA CYS A 115 -11.57 -0.21 -1.85
C CYS A 115 -11.48 1.22 -1.36
N ALA A 116 -12.55 1.95 -1.58
CA ALA A 116 -12.69 3.35 -1.26
C ALA A 116 -13.09 3.58 0.20
N PRO A 117 -12.85 4.79 0.75
CA PRO A 117 -13.25 5.09 2.10
C PRO A 117 -14.76 5.26 2.22
N GLY A 118 -15.35 4.62 3.25
CA GLY A 118 -16.80 4.60 3.46
C GLY A 118 -17.40 5.98 3.75
N ASN A 119 -16.60 6.96 4.14
CA ASN A 119 -17.01 8.35 4.38
C ASN A 119 -16.73 9.29 3.19
N ALA A 120 -16.37 8.77 2.02
CA ALA A 120 -16.20 9.55 0.79
C ALA A 120 -17.53 10.10 0.26
N GLN A 121 -17.54 11.37 -0.18
CA GLN A 121 -18.77 12.03 -0.63
C GLN A 121 -19.01 11.95 -2.15
N HIS A 122 -17.96 11.69 -2.94
CA HIS A 122 -17.97 11.85 -4.40
C HIS A 122 -17.35 10.65 -5.15
N LEU A 123 -17.57 9.44 -4.66
CA LEU A 123 -17.05 8.23 -5.31
C LEU A 123 -17.61 8.02 -6.72
N GLU A 124 -16.72 7.74 -7.66
CA GLU A 124 -17.07 7.41 -9.04
C GLU A 124 -17.54 5.95 -9.13
N LYS A 125 -18.81 5.74 -9.47
CA LYS A 125 -19.37 4.40 -9.67
C LYS A 125 -18.80 3.73 -10.94
N PRO A 126 -18.58 2.41 -10.93
CA PRO A 126 -18.74 1.50 -9.79
C PRO A 126 -17.54 1.58 -8.82
N TYR A 127 -17.79 1.31 -7.55
CA TYR A 127 -16.77 1.27 -6.49
C TYR A 127 -17.14 0.19 -5.47
N SER A 128 -16.13 -0.31 -4.77
CA SER A 128 -16.28 -1.04 -3.52
C SER A 128 -15.80 -0.16 -2.36
N THR A 129 -16.40 -0.30 -1.18
CA THR A 129 -15.91 0.32 0.06
C THR A 129 -15.23 -0.72 0.93
N CYS A 130 -14.22 -0.32 1.69
CA CYS A 130 -13.54 -1.25 2.59
C CYS A 130 -14.50 -1.73 3.71
N ASP A 131 -14.22 -2.92 4.27
CA ASP A 131 -15.02 -3.48 5.35
C ASP A 131 -15.03 -2.53 6.57
N PRO A 132 -16.21 -2.08 7.03
CA PRO A 132 -16.30 -1.21 8.20
C PRO A 132 -16.03 -1.93 9.53
N TYR A 133 -15.97 -3.27 9.57
CA TYR A 133 -15.80 -3.99 10.83
C TYR A 133 -14.36 -3.98 11.34
N SER A 134 -13.37 -4.03 10.45
CA SER A 134 -11.96 -4.19 10.82
C SER A 134 -11.33 -2.98 11.51
N ASN A 135 -11.91 -1.78 11.37
CA ASN A 135 -11.37 -0.54 11.95
C ASN A 135 -12.52 0.42 12.35
N PRO A 136 -12.47 1.07 13.53
CA PRO A 136 -13.45 2.10 13.90
C PRO A 136 -13.49 3.32 12.96
N GLN A 137 -12.39 3.60 12.26
CA GLN A 137 -12.29 4.67 11.25
C GLN A 137 -12.54 4.12 9.84
N ALA A 138 -12.97 4.98 8.91
CA ALA A 138 -13.04 4.61 7.50
C ALA A 138 -11.64 4.21 6.98
N GLN A 139 -11.61 3.26 6.05
CA GLN A 139 -10.37 2.73 5.49
C GLN A 139 -10.36 2.89 3.97
N GLU A 140 -9.18 3.07 3.40
CA GLU A 140 -8.97 2.98 1.96
C GLU A 140 -7.72 2.12 1.69
N LEU A 141 -7.86 1.09 0.85
CA LEU A 141 -6.82 0.10 0.59
C LEU A 141 -6.48 0.06 -0.90
N LEU A 142 -5.19 -0.03 -1.18
CA LEU A 142 -4.65 -0.42 -2.48
C LEU A 142 -3.78 -1.66 -2.34
N GLN A 143 -4.31 -2.79 -2.78
CA GLN A 143 -3.58 -4.05 -2.82
C GLN A 143 -3.01 -4.27 -4.21
N LEU A 144 -1.69 -4.38 -4.30
CA LEU A 144 -0.90 -4.48 -5.51
C LEU A 144 -0.38 -5.91 -5.69
N LEU A 145 -0.13 -6.27 -6.95
CA LEU A 145 0.47 -7.54 -7.34
C LEU A 145 1.75 -7.31 -8.15
N PRO A 146 2.70 -8.28 -8.14
CA PRO A 146 3.87 -8.26 -8.99
C PRO A 146 3.52 -8.03 -10.45
N HIS A 147 4.09 -6.98 -11.06
CA HIS A 147 3.75 -6.58 -12.42
C HIS A 147 4.85 -5.71 -13.02
N PRO A 148 5.12 -5.78 -14.34
CA PRO A 148 6.21 -5.00 -14.97
C PRO A 148 6.11 -3.49 -14.79
N ILE A 149 4.89 -2.96 -14.62
CA ILE A 149 4.64 -1.53 -14.40
C ILE A 149 5.28 -0.99 -13.10
N TRP A 150 5.65 -1.87 -12.17
CA TRP A 150 6.33 -1.49 -10.92
C TRP A 150 7.84 -1.56 -10.98
N GLY A 151 8.42 -2.02 -12.10
CA GLY A 151 9.84 -2.30 -12.24
C GLY A 151 10.75 -1.09 -11.98
N ASP A 152 10.33 0.11 -12.42
CA ASP A 152 11.08 1.35 -12.19
C ASP A 152 11.20 1.72 -10.70
N TYR A 153 10.32 1.17 -9.85
CA TYR A 153 10.36 1.36 -8.40
C TYR A 153 11.10 0.23 -7.66
N GLY A 154 11.67 -0.75 -8.38
CA GLY A 154 12.39 -1.88 -7.79
C GLY A 154 11.50 -3.01 -7.25
N TYR A 155 10.19 -2.93 -7.44
CA TYR A 155 9.21 -3.93 -6.99
C TYR A 155 9.22 -5.20 -7.87
N PRO A 156 8.68 -6.33 -7.38
CA PRO A 156 8.50 -7.55 -8.15
C PRO A 156 7.78 -7.30 -9.49
N THR A 157 8.32 -7.82 -10.59
CA THR A 157 7.74 -7.64 -11.93
C THR A 157 6.95 -8.84 -12.44
N VAL A 158 7.08 -9.99 -11.77
CA VAL A 158 6.40 -11.24 -12.11
C VAL A 158 5.95 -11.96 -10.84
N GLN A 159 4.82 -12.67 -10.91
CA GLN A 159 4.31 -13.42 -9.77
C GLN A 159 5.32 -14.49 -9.31
N GLY A 160 5.47 -14.62 -7.99
CA GLY A 160 6.38 -15.58 -7.38
C GLY A 160 7.85 -15.16 -7.38
N ASP A 161 8.18 -13.92 -7.73
CA ASP A 161 9.50 -13.33 -7.44
C ASP A 161 9.60 -12.97 -5.96
N GLY A 162 10.73 -13.30 -5.31
CA GLY A 162 10.89 -13.20 -3.85
C GLY A 162 10.05 -14.17 -3.02
N TRP A 163 9.28 -15.06 -3.65
CA TRP A 163 8.47 -16.06 -2.95
C TRP A 163 9.33 -17.24 -2.45
N ILE A 164 8.69 -18.24 -1.86
CA ILE A 164 9.32 -19.39 -1.20
C ILE A 164 10.49 -19.97 -2.01
N GLY A 165 11.66 -20.07 -1.37
CA GLY A 165 12.90 -20.59 -1.97
C GLY A 165 13.62 -19.59 -2.89
N LYS A 166 13.14 -18.34 -2.98
CA LYS A 166 13.73 -17.26 -3.78
C LYS A 166 14.01 -16.00 -2.95
N GLY A 167 14.41 -16.19 -1.69
CA GLY A 167 14.77 -15.09 -0.79
C GLY A 167 15.82 -14.17 -1.41
N ARG A 168 15.66 -12.86 -1.21
CA ARG A 168 16.52 -11.83 -1.83
C ARG A 168 16.45 -10.51 -1.09
N THR A 169 17.40 -9.64 -1.41
CA THR A 169 17.38 -8.23 -1.02
C THR A 169 16.61 -7.41 -2.04
N TRP A 170 15.77 -6.51 -1.54
CA TRP A 170 14.99 -5.53 -2.27
C TRP A 170 15.51 -4.12 -1.97
N GLU A 171 15.53 -3.27 -2.98
CA GLU A 171 15.61 -1.81 -2.82
C GLU A 171 14.37 -1.23 -3.49
N LEU A 172 13.40 -0.83 -2.68
CA LEU A 172 12.09 -0.38 -3.11
C LEU A 172 12.01 1.15 -3.05
N ASP A 173 11.67 1.79 -4.15
CA ASP A 173 11.28 3.20 -4.18
C ASP A 173 9.83 3.36 -3.72
N VAL A 174 9.63 3.10 -2.42
CA VAL A 174 8.31 3.09 -1.78
C VAL A 174 7.67 4.48 -1.85
N GLY A 175 8.44 5.54 -1.60
CA GLY A 175 7.99 6.92 -1.75
C GLY A 175 7.57 7.24 -3.18
N GLY A 176 8.41 6.93 -4.16
CA GLY A 176 8.14 7.15 -5.57
C GLY A 176 6.85 6.47 -6.04
N LEU A 177 6.67 5.17 -5.73
CA LEU A 177 5.46 4.44 -6.10
C LEU A 177 4.23 5.01 -5.38
N SER A 178 4.29 5.10 -4.05
CA SER A 178 3.16 5.53 -3.22
C SER A 178 2.70 6.96 -3.50
N SER A 179 3.54 7.83 -4.05
CA SER A 179 3.14 9.18 -4.51
C SER A 179 2.20 9.18 -5.73
N ARG A 180 2.23 8.11 -6.54
CA ARG A 180 1.51 7.99 -7.81
C ARG A 180 0.27 7.11 -7.72
N LEU A 181 0.19 6.31 -6.67
CA LEU A 181 -1.00 5.53 -6.34
C LEU A 181 -2.21 6.43 -6.09
N TYR A 182 -3.38 5.91 -6.45
CA TYR A 182 -4.66 6.59 -6.27
C TYR A 182 -5.12 6.47 -4.81
N PHE A 183 -5.26 7.61 -4.15
CA PHE A 183 -6.01 7.71 -2.89
C PHE A 183 -7.08 8.76 -3.06
N TYR A 184 -8.29 8.44 -2.63
CA TYR A 184 -9.44 9.29 -2.74
C TYR A 184 -9.24 10.58 -1.94
N GLN A 185 -9.61 11.69 -2.58
CA GLN A 185 -9.75 13.00 -1.97
C GLN A 185 -11.00 13.67 -2.53
N ASP A 186 -11.70 14.44 -1.70
CA ASP A 186 -12.87 15.17 -2.14
C ASP A 186 -12.48 16.20 -3.23
N PRO A 187 -13.26 16.35 -4.31
CA PRO A 187 -12.98 17.29 -5.36
C PRO A 187 -12.77 18.72 -4.83
N GLY A 188 -11.71 19.39 -5.30
CA GLY A 188 -11.37 20.75 -4.87
C GLY A 188 -10.63 20.84 -3.53
N SER A 189 -10.38 19.72 -2.85
CA SER A 189 -9.54 19.70 -1.66
C SER A 189 -8.04 19.90 -2.00
N PRO A 190 -7.24 20.50 -1.09
CA PRO A 190 -5.80 20.54 -1.26
C PRO A 190 -5.19 19.12 -1.24
N PRO A 191 -4.10 18.85 -1.96
CA PRO A 191 -3.44 17.56 -1.92
C PRO A 191 -3.01 17.19 -0.49
N ALA A 192 -3.31 15.96 -0.08
CA ALA A 192 -2.84 15.44 1.20
C ALA A 192 -1.31 15.26 1.19
N ARG A 193 -0.65 15.55 2.31
CA ARG A 193 0.73 15.13 2.54
C ARG A 193 0.75 13.66 2.94
N ARG A 194 1.48 12.83 2.19
CA ARG A 194 1.55 11.37 2.40
C ARG A 194 2.74 11.03 3.30
N ILE A 195 2.56 11.24 4.59
CA ILE A 195 3.53 10.90 5.63
C ILE A 195 3.18 9.52 6.18
N TRP A 196 4.06 8.53 6.04
CA TRP A 196 3.78 7.15 6.42
C TRP A 196 4.21 6.88 7.85
N THR A 197 3.26 6.40 8.67
CA THR A 197 3.46 6.16 10.11
C THR A 197 3.73 4.69 10.42
N SER A 198 3.42 3.79 9.49
CA SER A 198 3.80 2.38 9.57
C SER A 198 4.41 1.91 8.25
N ILE A 199 5.36 0.98 8.36
CA ILE A 199 5.98 0.25 7.27
C ILE A 199 6.17 -1.17 7.78
N ASP A 200 5.43 -2.11 7.20
CA ASP A 200 5.24 -3.46 7.72
C ASP A 200 5.60 -4.50 6.65
N VAL A 201 6.07 -5.66 7.11
CA VAL A 201 6.40 -6.83 6.27
C VAL A 201 5.94 -8.06 7.01
N GLY A 202 5.17 -8.91 6.34
CA GLY A 202 4.63 -10.10 6.98
C GLY A 202 3.48 -10.69 6.20
N THR A 203 2.66 -11.48 6.89
CA THR A 203 1.58 -12.22 6.24
C THR A 203 0.30 -12.14 7.04
N GLU A 204 -0.79 -11.89 6.32
CA GLU A 204 -2.13 -12.09 6.81
C GLU A 204 -2.61 -13.50 6.42
N ILE A 205 -2.91 -14.30 7.45
CA ILE A 205 -3.40 -15.68 7.27
C ILE A 205 -4.93 -15.65 7.40
N PHE A 206 -5.61 -15.88 6.27
CA PHE A 206 -7.06 -15.95 6.24
C PHE A 206 -7.60 -17.29 6.74
N VAL A 207 -8.90 -17.31 7.09
CA VAL A 207 -9.60 -18.50 7.60
C VAL A 207 -9.43 -19.69 6.65
N SER A 208 -8.95 -20.78 7.22
CA SER A 208 -8.71 -22.07 6.57
C SER A 208 -9.28 -23.20 7.42
N ASP A 209 -9.62 -24.31 6.79
CA ASP A 209 -10.00 -25.57 7.43
C ASP A 209 -8.79 -26.42 7.84
N GLN A 210 -7.58 -25.93 7.56
CA GLN A 210 -6.31 -26.57 7.86
C GLN A 210 -5.38 -25.64 8.63
N ASP A 211 -4.53 -26.21 9.49
CA ASP A 211 -3.46 -25.48 10.15
C ASP A 211 -2.53 -24.85 9.11
N GLN A 212 -2.37 -23.52 9.20
CA GLN A 212 -1.45 -22.77 8.36
C GLN A 212 -0.25 -22.34 9.18
N VAL A 213 0.94 -22.51 8.62
CA VAL A 213 2.18 -22.05 9.21
C VAL A 213 2.80 -21.03 8.27
N ALA A 214 3.25 -19.94 8.86
CA ALA A 214 4.09 -18.99 8.18
C ALA A 214 5.42 -18.83 8.92
N GLU A 215 6.49 -18.78 8.15
CA GLU A 215 7.86 -18.67 8.63
C GLU A 215 8.65 -17.89 7.60
N TRP A 216 9.34 -16.84 8.04
CA TRP A 216 10.20 -16.03 7.20
C TRP A 216 11.34 -15.44 8.02
N THR A 217 12.36 -14.94 7.32
CA THR A 217 13.46 -14.18 7.91
C THR A 217 13.52 -12.83 7.24
N LEU A 218 13.61 -11.78 8.07
CA LEU A 218 13.75 -10.39 7.64
C LEU A 218 15.05 -9.85 8.23
N SER A 219 15.91 -9.29 7.38
CA SER A 219 17.14 -8.61 7.79
C SER A 219 17.36 -7.36 6.93
N ASP A 220 18.37 -6.56 7.30
CA ASP A 220 18.80 -5.38 6.53
C ASP A 220 17.65 -4.40 6.23
N PHE A 221 16.73 -4.24 7.18
CA PHE A 221 15.57 -3.37 7.05
C PHE A 221 15.97 -1.92 7.31
N ASP A 222 16.19 -1.16 6.24
CA ASP A 222 16.57 0.24 6.27
C ASP A 222 15.49 1.11 5.61
N VAL A 223 15.06 2.16 6.31
CA VAL A 223 14.23 3.24 5.75
C VAL A 223 15.15 4.42 5.41
N ILE A 224 15.26 4.73 4.13
CA ILE A 224 16.23 5.70 3.60
C ILE A 224 15.46 6.93 3.12
N LEU A 225 15.61 8.04 3.82
CA LEU A 225 15.04 9.33 3.41
C LEU A 225 15.92 9.95 2.30
N THR A 226 15.31 10.48 1.24
CA THR A 226 16.02 10.94 0.02
C THR A 226 15.79 12.39 -0.31
#